data_AF-A0A3D0ZAB5-F1
#
_entry.id   AF-A0A3D0ZAB5-F1
#
_cell.length_a   1.000
_cell.length_b   1.000
_cell.length_c   1.000
_cell.angle_alpha   90.00
_cell.angle_beta   90.00
_cell.angle_gamma   90.00
#
_symmetry.space_group_name_H-M   'P 1'
#
loop_
_entity.id
_entity.type
_entity.pdbx_description
1 polymer ?
#
loop_
_entity_poly.entity_id
_entity_poly.type
_entity_poly.pdbx_seq_one_letter_code
_entity_poly.pdbx_strand_id
1 'polypeptide(L)'
;ELAGMFRFAGINAAALPEIPFDTFDGASGAEEKPESQTNSLPAIEEIELPVNGAKRKMLLVRGYANARAVMDSIAKGECRADWVKIIACPPTAGNHCPANTHSLFGE
;
A
#
# COMPACT_ATOMS: atom_id res chain seq x y z
N GLU A 1 6.72 9.24 14.14
CA GLU A 1 7.03 10.55 14.78
C GLU A 1 5.79 11.20 15.39
N LEU A 2 4.74 11.49 14.62
CA LEU A 2 3.49 12.10 15.12
C LEU A 2 2.85 11.36 16.30
N ALA A 3 2.74 10.02 16.22
CA ALA A 3 2.23 9.20 17.33
C ALA A 3 3.11 9.29 18.60
N GLY A 4 4.39 9.64 18.46
CA GLY A 4 5.28 9.95 19.57
C GLY A 4 4.97 11.31 20.19
N MET A 5 4.69 12.33 19.36
CA MET A 5 4.28 13.65 19.82
C MET A 5 2.97 13.61 20.61
N PHE A 6 1.98 12.84 20.15
CA PHE A 6 0.72 12.66 20.88
C PHE A 6 0.94 12.02 22.26
N ARG A 7 1.78 10.98 22.31
CA ARG A 7 2.14 10.34 23.58
C ARG A 7 2.87 11.31 24.52
N PHE A 8 3.79 12.12 24.00
CA PHE A 8 4.49 13.14 24.79
C PHE A 8 3.54 14.22 25.33
N ALA A 9 2.55 14.64 24.54
CA ALA A 9 1.56 15.63 24.93
C ALA A 9 0.43 15.06 25.83
N GLY A 10 0.46 13.77 26.17
CA GLY A 10 -0.60 13.12 26.97
C GLY A 10 -1.93 12.93 26.21
N ILE A 11 -1.91 13.00 24.88
CA ILE A 11 -3.09 12.86 24.03
C ILE A 11 -3.32 11.38 23.72
N ASN A 12 -4.46 10.84 24.15
CA ASN A 12 -4.89 9.49 23.78
C ASN A 12 -5.75 9.52 22.51
N ALA A 13 -5.12 9.29 21.35
CA ALA A 13 -5.79 9.31 20.05
C ALA A 13 -6.98 8.32 19.96
N ALA A 14 -6.96 7.21 20.68
CA ALA A 14 -8.05 6.22 20.67
C ALA A 14 -9.31 6.68 21.42
N ALA A 15 -9.19 7.68 22.30
CA ALA A 15 -10.30 8.23 23.07
C ALA A 15 -10.87 9.52 22.46
N LEU A 16 -10.26 10.04 21.39
CA LEU A 16 -10.74 11.25 20.72
C LEU A 16 -11.92 10.92 19.80
N PRO A 17 -12.99 11.74 19.77
CA PRO A 17 -14.05 11.59 18.79
C PRO A 17 -13.54 11.94 17.39
N GLU A 18 -14.04 11.25 16.37
CA GLU A 18 -13.78 11.62 14.98
C GLU A 18 -14.48 12.95 14.66
N ILE A 19 -13.72 13.88 14.09
CA ILE A 19 -14.21 15.15 13.57
C ILE A 19 -13.87 15.23 12.08
N PRO A 20 -14.72 15.85 11.24
CA PRO A 20 -14.47 15.96 9.81
C PRO A 20 -13.22 16.80 9.54
N PHE A 21 -12.54 16.48 8.43
CA PHE A 21 -11.46 17.32 7.92
C PHE A 21 -12.01 18.64 7.38
N ASP A 22 -11.22 19.71 7.52
CA ASP A 22 -11.50 20.98 6.85
C ASP A 22 -11.44 20.77 5.33
N THR A 23 -12.56 20.99 4.65
CA THR A 23 -12.63 20.95 3.19
C THR A 23 -12.20 22.30 2.64
N PHE A 24 -10.97 22.40 2.17
CA PHE A 24 -10.56 23.49 1.29
C PHE A 24 -11.07 23.17 -0.12
N ASP A 25 -11.81 24.10 -0.73
CA ASP A 25 -12.38 23.96 -2.07
C ASP A 25 -11.28 23.61 -3.10
N GLY A 26 -11.14 22.33 -3.43
CA GLY A 26 -10.12 21.83 -4.35
C GLY A 26 -9.65 20.40 -4.11
N ALA A 27 -9.86 19.83 -2.91
CA ALA A 27 -9.59 18.41 -2.67
C ALA A 27 -10.81 17.58 -3.08
N SER A 28 -10.87 17.15 -4.34
CA SER A 28 -11.80 16.10 -4.76
C SER A 28 -11.51 14.85 -3.91
N GLY A 29 -12.44 14.48 -3.05
CA GLY A 29 -12.35 13.30 -2.22
C GLY A 29 -11.99 12.10 -3.08
N ALA A 30 -10.84 11.48 -2.79
CA ALA A 30 -10.59 10.14 -3.29
C ALA A 30 -11.70 9.27 -2.68
N GLU A 31 -12.61 8.80 -3.53
CA GLU A 31 -13.62 7.83 -3.16
C GLU A 31 -12.87 6.57 -2.70
N GLU A 32 -12.75 6.38 -1.39
CA GLU A 32 -12.22 5.15 -0.81
C GLU A 32 -13.19 4.02 -1.16
N LYS A 33 -12.91 3.32 -2.27
CA LYS A 33 -13.50 2.03 -2.51
C LYS A 33 -13.10 1.13 -1.34
N PRO A 34 -14.04 0.46 -0.65
CA PRO A 34 -13.73 -0.32 0.54
C PRO A 34 -12.76 -1.45 0.15
N GLU A 35 -11.49 -1.30 0.47
CA GLU A 35 -10.53 -2.40 0.48
C GLU A 35 -11.03 -3.38 1.54
N SER A 36 -11.54 -4.52 1.11
CA SER A 36 -11.99 -5.58 2.01
C SER A 36 -10.81 -5.96 2.92
N GLN A 37 -10.87 -5.52 4.16
CA GLN A 37 -9.95 -5.89 5.24
C GLN A 37 -10.18 -7.36 5.59
N THR A 38 -9.69 -8.26 4.74
CA THR A 38 -9.54 -9.67 5.06
C THR A 38 -8.05 -9.95 5.21
N ASN A 39 -7.70 -10.46 6.39
CA ASN A 39 -6.34 -10.83 6.75
C ASN A 39 -5.79 -11.82 5.72
N SER A 40 -4.67 -11.46 5.08
CA SER A 40 -3.99 -12.15 3.96
C SER A 40 -4.39 -11.66 2.57
N LEU A 41 -4.03 -10.41 2.26
CA LEU A 41 -4.04 -9.94 0.88
C LEU A 41 -3.01 -10.72 0.05
N PRO A 42 -3.36 -11.18 -1.17
CA PRO A 42 -2.44 -11.94 -2.01
C PRO A 42 -1.21 -11.10 -2.38
N ALA A 43 -0.07 -11.78 -2.55
CA ALA A 43 1.21 -11.14 -2.89
C ALA A 43 1.20 -10.46 -4.26
N ILE A 44 0.45 -11.04 -5.21
CA ILE A 44 0.22 -10.52 -6.56
C ILE A 44 -1.28 -10.64 -6.82
N GLU A 45 -1.91 -9.55 -7.24
CA GLU A 45 -3.34 -9.44 -7.53
C GLU A 45 -3.54 -8.87 -8.93
N GLU A 46 -4.40 -9.50 -9.74
CA GLU A 46 -4.76 -9.00 -11.06
C GLU A 46 -6.10 -8.25 -10.98
N ILE A 47 -6.11 -7.01 -11.46
CA ILE A 47 -7.24 -6.10 -11.41
C ILE A 47 -7.58 -5.68 -12.83
N GLU A 48 -8.80 -5.95 -13.27
CA GLU A 48 -9.32 -5.44 -14.55
C GLU A 48 -9.95 -4.05 -14.33
N LEU A 49 -9.43 -3.05 -15.04
CA LEU A 49 -9.91 -1.67 -14.98
C LEU A 49 -10.55 -1.28 -16.32
N PRO A 50 -11.78 -0.73 -16.33
CA PRO A 50 -12.34 -0.10 -17.51
C PRO A 50 -11.67 1.26 -17.73
N VAL A 51 -10.89 1.40 -18.80
CA VAL A 51 -10.24 2.67 -19.19
C VAL A 51 -10.67 3.00 -20.61
N ASN A 52 -11.39 4.11 -20.81
CA ASN A 52 -11.87 4.59 -22.11
C ASN A 52 -12.63 3.53 -22.93
N GLY A 53 -13.46 2.71 -22.28
CA GLY A 53 -14.23 1.64 -22.92
C GLY A 53 -13.45 0.37 -23.24
N ALA A 54 -12.15 0.31 -22.95
CA ALA A 54 -11.33 -0.89 -23.05
C ALA A 54 -11.06 -1.50 -21.66
N LYS A 55 -11.03 -2.83 -21.57
CA LYS A 55 -10.57 -3.53 -20.36
C LYS A 55 -9.05 -3.57 -20.34
N ARG A 56 -8.44 -3.04 -19.27
CA ARG A 56 -6.99 -3.05 -19.05
C ARG A 56 -6.65 -3.92 -17.85
N LYS A 57 -5.55 -4.68 -17.95
CA LYS A 57 -5.05 -5.57 -16.90
C LYS A 57 -3.98 -4.84 -16.10
N MET A 58 -4.25 -4.65 -14.81
CA MET A 58 -3.28 -4.11 -13.85
C MET A 58 -2.85 -5.21 -12.89
N LEU A 59 -1.54 -5.40 -12.72
CA LEU A 59 -1.00 -6.25 -11.66
C LEU A 59 -0.60 -5.41 -10.46
N LEU A 60 -1.22 -5.67 -9.32
CA LEU A 60 -0.82 -5.14 -8.02
C LEU A 60 0.16 -6.12 -7.37
N VAL A 61 1.39 -5.68 -7.15
CA VAL A 61 2.49 -6.50 -6.63
C VAL A 61 2.94 -5.94 -5.28
N ARG A 62 3.01 -6.79 -4.27
CA ARG A 62 3.39 -6.39 -2.91
C ARG A 62 4.76 -6.97 -2.55
N GLY A 63 5.71 -6.12 -2.17
CA GLY A 63 7.09 -6.48 -1.84
C GLY A 63 8.03 -6.57 -3.05
N TYR A 64 9.28 -6.16 -2.85
CA TYR A 64 10.31 -6.16 -3.92
C TYR A 64 10.72 -7.57 -4.37
N ALA A 65 10.64 -8.58 -3.50
CA ALA A 65 10.93 -9.96 -3.88
C ALA A 65 9.96 -10.45 -4.98
N ASN A 66 8.67 -10.15 -4.81
CA ASN A 66 7.65 -10.48 -5.81
C ASN A 66 7.76 -9.58 -7.04
N ALA A 67 8.11 -8.31 -6.86
CA ALA A 67 8.38 -7.40 -7.97
C ALA A 67 9.47 -7.94 -8.89
N ARG A 68 10.55 -8.51 -8.34
CA ARG A 68 11.62 -9.11 -9.14
C ARG A 68 11.10 -10.25 -10.02
N ALA A 69 10.32 -11.18 -9.46
CA ALA A 69 9.75 -12.28 -10.22
C ALA A 69 8.83 -11.78 -11.36
N VAL A 70 8.02 -10.75 -11.09
CA VAL A 70 7.17 -10.14 -12.12
C VAL A 70 8.01 -9.48 -13.20
N MET A 71 9.05 -8.70 -12.84
CA MET A 71 9.95 -8.08 -13.81
C MET A 71 10.67 -9.12 -14.68
N ASP A 72 11.11 -10.23 -14.10
CA ASP A 72 11.73 -11.34 -14.84
C ASP A 72 10.75 -11.97 -15.83
N SER A 73 9.49 -12.17 -15.45
CA SER A 73 8.44 -12.67 -16.35
C SER A 73 8.08 -11.69 -17.48
N ILE A 74 8.14 -10.38 -17.23
CA ILE A 74 7.96 -9.34 -18.26
C ILE A 74 9.12 -9.41 -19.26
N ALA A 75 10.36 -9.51 -18.76
CA ALA A 75 11.55 -9.59 -19.60
C ALA A 75 11.54 -10.84 -20.51
N LYS A 76 10.97 -11.95 -20.04
CA LYS A 76 10.79 -13.19 -20.82
C LYS A 76 9.60 -13.15 -21.79
N GLY A 77 8.74 -12.13 -21.71
CA GLY A 77 7.53 -12.03 -22.52
C GLY A 77 6.35 -12.90 -22.03
N GLU A 78 6.44 -13.44 -20.81
CA GLU A 78 5.44 -14.31 -20.19
C GLU A 78 4.32 -13.51 -19.49
N CYS A 79 4.59 -12.26 -19.12
CA CYS A 79 3.62 -11.35 -18.53
C CYS A 79 3.14 -10.30 -19.55
N ARG A 80 1.81 -10.12 -19.67
CA ARG A 80 1.17 -9.15 -20.59
C ARG A 80 0.27 -8.13 -19.88
N ALA A 81 0.61 -7.76 -18.65
CA ALA A 81 -0.13 -6.70 -17.96
C ALA A 81 0.09 -5.34 -18.65
N ASP A 82 -0.97 -4.53 -18.75
CA ASP A 82 -0.87 -3.16 -19.28
C ASP A 82 -0.14 -2.25 -18.27
N TRP A 83 -0.41 -2.45 -16.97
CA TRP A 83 0.20 -1.72 -15.87
C TRP A 83 0.61 -2.63 -14.71
N VAL A 84 1.68 -2.24 -14.01
CA VAL A 84 2.16 -2.92 -12.80
C VAL A 84 2.34 -1.90 -11.68
N LYS A 85 1.62 -2.08 -10.57
CA LYS A 85 1.74 -1.25 -9.36
C LYS A 85 2.51 -2.03 -8.29
N ILE A 86 3.72 -1.58 -7.95
CA ILE A 86 4.54 -2.19 -6.91
C ILE A 86 4.37 -1.43 -5.59
N ILE A 87 3.90 -2.12 -4.55
CA ILE A 87 3.87 -1.61 -3.18
C ILE A 87 5.06 -2.21 -2.43
N ALA A 88 6.00 -1.37 -1.98
CA ALA A 88 7.23 -1.82 -1.34
C ALA A 88 6.99 -2.63 -0.06
N CYS A 89 6.05 -2.20 0.79
CA CYS A 89 5.73 -2.85 2.05
C CYS A 89 4.36 -3.55 1.95
N PRO A 90 4.28 -4.88 1.92
CA PRO A 90 3.00 -5.58 1.99
C PRO A 90 2.30 -5.31 3.34
N PRO A 91 0.97 -5.36 3.39
CA PRO A 91 0.18 -5.13 4.61
C PRO A 91 0.23 -6.30 5.62
N THR A 92 1.21 -7.19 5.54
CA THR A 92 1.42 -8.27 6.52
C THR A 92 2.31 -7.80 7.66
N ALA A 93 1.73 -7.82 8.87
CA ALA A 93 2.24 -7.45 10.20
C ALA A 93 2.12 -5.97 10.57
N GLY A 94 1.12 -5.68 11.41
CA GLY A 94 0.87 -4.35 11.96
C GLY A 94 2.12 -3.70 12.59
N ASN A 95 2.16 -2.37 12.51
CA ASN A 95 3.05 -1.49 13.27
C ASN A 95 4.57 -1.68 13.11
N HIS A 96 5.07 -2.51 12.19
CA HIS A 96 6.51 -2.64 11.93
C HIS A 96 6.83 -2.55 10.44
N CYS A 97 6.98 -1.33 9.93
CA CYS A 97 8.05 -1.11 8.96
C CYS A 97 9.38 -1.40 9.70
N PRO A 98 10.28 -2.24 9.19
CA PRO A 98 11.64 -2.36 9.73
C PRO A 98 12.47 -1.12 9.35
N ALA A 99 11.93 0.08 9.53
CA ALA A 99 12.68 1.33 9.40
C ALA A 99 13.62 1.56 10.59
N ASN A 100 13.83 0.56 11.45
CA ASN A 100 14.84 0.52 12.50
C ASN A 100 15.41 -0.90 12.65
N THR A 101 16.04 -1.43 11.60
CA THR A 101 17.08 -2.46 11.80
C THR A 101 18.40 -1.75 12.01
N HIS A 102 18.71 -1.43 13.27
CA HIS A 102 20.10 -1.42 13.73
C HIS A 102 20.61 -2.87 13.61
N SER A 103 21.04 -3.23 12.41
CA SER A 103 21.85 -4.41 12.12
C SER A 103 22.57 -4.19 10.78
N LEU A 104 23.21 -3.03 10.67
CA LEU A 104 24.43 -2.92 9.87
C LEU A 104 25.55 -3.36 10.81
N PHE A 105 26.41 -4.25 10.33
CA PHE A 105 27.46 -5.00 11.02
C PHE A 105 26.96 -6.31 11.67
N GLY A 106 27.12 -7.38 10.89
CA GLY A 106 27.49 -8.66 11.49
C GLY A 106 28.95 -8.61 11.91
N GLU A 107 29.20 -9.08 13.12
CA GLU A 107 30.16 -10.12 13.52
C GLU A 107 29.66 -10.73 14.84
#